data_AF-A0A9W6SUS4-F1
#
_entry.id   AF-A0A9W6SUS4-F1
#
_cell.length_a   1.000
_cell.length_b   1.000
_cell.length_c   1.000
_cell.angle_alpha   90.00
_cell.angle_beta   90.00
_cell.angle_gamma   90.00
#
_symmetry.space_group_name_H-M   'P 1'
#
loop_
_entity.id
_entity.type
_entity.pdbx_description
1 polymer ?
#
loop_
_entity_poly.entity_id
_entity_poly.type
_entity_poly.pdbx_seq_one_letter_code
_entity_poly.pdbx_strand_id
1 'polypeptide(L)'
;MKIAAFNTVVKKLGDWTDATDFDLRADGALAVLDLRSPRITGDITVRLDARRSVVRLLLPEGAVVDRWDLRFTGRGKVKDHEAPTGEGTRTVRLVGTVADGEVRVNRGGTAVLFSMFSRAWVDDVRRARREGTAVTVHDPAASI
;
A
#
# COMPACT_ATOMS: atom_id res chain seq x y z
N MET A 1 5.39 -12.42 1.30
CA MET A 1 4.37 -12.44 2.36
C MET A 1 2.97 -12.60 1.76
N LYS A 2 2.11 -13.46 2.33
CA LYS A 2 0.74 -13.68 1.82
C LYS A 2 -0.27 -12.78 2.52
N ILE A 3 -1.21 -12.23 1.77
CA ILE A 3 -2.30 -11.40 2.27
C ILE A 3 -3.58 -11.85 1.58
N ALA A 4 -4.65 -12.03 2.37
CA ALA A 4 -5.95 -12.45 1.86
C ALA A 4 -7.04 -11.50 2.37
N ALA A 5 -7.95 -11.10 1.50
CA ALA A 5 -9.11 -10.28 1.84
C ALA A 5 -10.33 -10.71 1.02
N PHE A 6 -11.36 -11.26 1.67
CA PHE A 6 -12.56 -11.72 1.00
C PHE A 6 -13.79 -11.05 1.61
N ASN A 7 -14.56 -10.32 0.81
CA ASN A 7 -15.76 -9.58 1.21
C ASN A 7 -15.56 -8.74 2.48
N THR A 8 -14.38 -8.11 2.59
CA THR A 8 -13.96 -7.42 3.81
C THR A 8 -13.02 -6.26 3.50
N VAL A 9 -12.67 -5.51 4.54
CA VAL A 9 -11.65 -4.46 4.48
C VAL A 9 -10.43 -4.90 5.28
N VAL A 10 -9.28 -5.00 4.60
CA VAL A 10 -7.98 -5.23 5.25
C VAL A 10 -7.14 -3.96 5.11
N LYS A 11 -6.60 -3.47 6.22
CA LYS A 11 -5.64 -2.37 6.23
C LYS A 11 -4.36 -2.81 6.93
N LYS A 12 -3.24 -2.73 6.23
CA LYS A 12 -1.89 -2.92 6.75
C LYS A 12 -1.19 -1.57 6.67
N LEU A 13 -1.01 -0.91 7.80
CA LEU A 13 -0.62 0.51 7.89
C LEU A 13 0.62 0.69 8.78
N GLY A 14 1.41 1.73 8.54
CA GLY A 14 2.62 2.01 9.33
C GLY A 14 3.77 1.02 9.09
N ASP A 15 4.59 0.79 10.12
CA ASP A 15 5.74 -0.14 10.09
C ASP A 15 5.35 -1.60 10.35
N TRP A 16 4.41 -2.11 9.56
CA TRP A 16 3.84 -3.44 9.77
C TRP A 16 4.68 -4.58 9.16
N THR A 17 5.66 -4.26 8.31
CA THR A 17 6.52 -5.24 7.63
C THR A 17 7.82 -4.61 7.13
N ASP A 18 8.82 -5.46 6.91
CA ASP A 18 10.08 -5.23 6.20
C ASP A 18 10.14 -6.01 4.87
N ALA A 19 9.11 -6.77 4.52
CA ALA A 19 9.09 -7.62 3.34
C ALA A 19 9.05 -6.81 2.04
N THR A 20 9.68 -7.34 0.99
CA THR A 20 9.68 -6.79 -0.38
C THR A 20 8.75 -7.53 -1.33
N ASP A 21 8.35 -8.75 -0.99
CA ASP A 21 7.49 -9.59 -1.82
C ASP A 21 6.12 -9.78 -1.18
N PHE A 22 5.07 -9.53 -1.94
CA PHE A 22 3.68 -9.68 -1.51
C PHE A 22 2.89 -10.54 -2.50
N ASP A 23 2.07 -11.44 -1.97
CA ASP A 23 1.07 -12.22 -2.71
C ASP A 23 -0.29 -11.85 -2.09
N LEU A 24 -1.04 -11.02 -2.81
CA LEU A 24 -2.34 -10.50 -2.38
C LEU A 24 -3.46 -11.15 -3.17
N ARG A 25 -4.31 -11.88 -2.44
CA ARG A 25 -5.58 -12.41 -2.96
C ARG A 25 -6.76 -11.61 -2.43
N ALA A 26 -7.60 -11.10 -3.32
CA ALA A 26 -8.75 -10.30 -2.94
C ALA A 26 -10.00 -10.63 -3.76
N ASP A 27 -11.16 -10.85 -3.13
CA ASP A 27 -12.45 -10.92 -3.83
C ASP A 27 -13.51 -10.10 -3.10
N GLY A 28 -14.16 -9.17 -3.80
CA GLY A 28 -15.17 -8.29 -3.22
C GLY A 28 -14.66 -7.42 -2.07
N ALA A 29 -13.37 -7.08 -2.07
CA ALA A 29 -12.69 -6.50 -0.90
C ALA A 29 -12.03 -5.14 -1.17
N LEU A 30 -11.75 -4.43 -0.06
CA LEU A 30 -10.81 -3.30 -0.05
C LEU A 30 -9.55 -3.71 0.71
N ALA A 31 -8.42 -3.77 0.02
CA ALA A 31 -7.11 -3.98 0.63
C ALA A 31 -6.32 -2.67 0.60
N VAL A 32 -5.84 -2.20 1.75
CA VAL A 32 -4.92 -1.07 1.86
C VAL A 32 -3.58 -1.56 2.38
N LEU A 33 -2.53 -1.41 1.58
CA LEU A 33 -1.16 -1.75 1.96
C LEU A 33 -0.33 -0.48 2.01
N ASP A 34 0.16 -0.15 3.20
CA ASP A 34 1.13 0.91 3.41
C ASP A 34 2.54 0.37 3.22
N LEU A 35 3.18 0.79 2.14
CA LEU A 35 4.51 0.35 1.76
C LEU A 35 5.54 1.49 1.92
N ARG A 36 5.19 2.51 2.71
CA ARG A 36 6.06 3.66 3.03
C ARG A 36 7.10 3.37 4.09
N SER A 37 7.00 2.24 4.80
CA SER A 37 7.91 1.90 5.88
C SER A 37 9.36 1.91 5.38
N PRO A 38 10.27 2.63 6.07
CA PRO A 38 11.69 2.63 5.71
C PRO A 38 12.36 1.28 6.00
N ARG A 39 11.70 0.39 6.76
CA ARG A 39 12.18 -0.97 7.02
C ARG A 39 12.11 -1.86 5.79
N ILE A 40 11.24 -1.55 4.83
CA ILE A 40 11.23 -2.22 3.54
C ILE A 40 12.41 -1.66 2.76
N THR A 41 13.43 -2.45 2.50
CA THR A 41 14.64 -2.02 1.78
C THR A 41 14.67 -2.61 0.38
N GLY A 42 14.91 -1.77 -0.63
CA GLY A 42 14.97 -2.20 -2.05
C GLY A 42 13.61 -2.20 -2.75
N ASP A 43 13.57 -2.80 -3.94
CA ASP A 43 12.38 -2.85 -4.79
C ASP A 43 11.30 -3.79 -4.23
N ILE A 44 10.05 -3.51 -4.58
CA ILE A 44 8.89 -4.24 -4.08
C ILE A 44 8.19 -4.96 -5.23
N THR A 45 7.80 -6.21 -5.01
CA THR A 45 6.92 -6.96 -5.91
C THR A 45 5.59 -7.23 -5.23
N VAL A 46 4.49 -6.79 -5.85
CA VAL A 46 3.12 -7.11 -5.44
C VAL A 46 2.48 -8.00 -6.50
N ARG A 47 2.33 -9.28 -6.19
CA ARG A 47 1.58 -10.25 -7.00
C ARG A 47 0.10 -10.15 -6.63
N LEU A 48 -0.73 -9.85 -7.62
CA LEU A 48 -2.15 -9.63 -7.47
C LEU A 48 -2.94 -10.80 -8.04
N ASP A 49 -3.87 -11.32 -7.26
CA ASP A 49 -5.01 -12.11 -7.70
C ASP A 49 -6.26 -11.48 -7.11
N ALA A 50 -6.78 -10.46 -7.82
CA ALA A 50 -7.85 -9.61 -7.32
C ALA A 50 -9.08 -9.69 -8.22
N ARG A 51 -10.26 -9.87 -7.63
CA ARG A 51 -11.55 -9.86 -8.32
C ARG A 51 -12.51 -8.90 -7.64
N ARG A 52 -13.21 -8.04 -8.40
CA ARG A 52 -14.22 -7.10 -7.88
C ARG A 52 -13.74 -6.32 -6.64
N SER A 53 -12.45 -6.00 -6.62
CA SER A 53 -11.77 -5.50 -5.43
C SER A 53 -11.02 -4.21 -5.74
N VAL A 54 -10.84 -3.40 -4.71
CA VAL A 54 -9.98 -2.23 -4.76
C VAL A 54 -8.73 -2.51 -3.93
N VAL A 55 -7.57 -2.47 -4.57
CA VAL A 55 -6.27 -2.54 -3.90
C VAL A 55 -5.69 -1.13 -3.86
N ARG A 56 -5.48 -0.58 -2.67
CA ARG A 56 -4.84 0.72 -2.47
C ARG A 56 -3.43 0.53 -1.93
N LEU A 57 -2.45 1.06 -2.63
CA LEU A 57 -1.05 1.06 -2.24
C LEU A 57 -0.68 2.47 -1.79
N LEU A 58 -0.20 2.61 -0.56
CA LEU A 58 0.40 3.85 -0.07
C LEU A 58 1.90 3.70 -0.25
N LEU A 59 2.50 4.51 -1.12
CA LEU A 59 3.90 4.39 -1.51
C LEU A 59 4.72 5.61 -1.04
N PRO A 60 6.05 5.47 -0.87
CA PRO A 60 6.95 6.61 -0.75
C PRO A 60 6.81 7.56 -1.94
N GLU A 61 7.08 8.85 -1.72
CA GLU A 61 6.87 9.91 -2.72
C GLU A 61 7.61 9.66 -4.05
N GLY A 62 8.84 9.16 -4.00
CA GLY A 62 9.64 8.85 -5.19
C GLY A 62 9.40 7.48 -5.80
N ALA A 63 8.48 6.66 -5.28
CA ALA A 63 8.31 5.29 -5.75
C ALA A 63 7.66 5.24 -7.15
N VAL A 64 8.30 4.55 -8.10
CA VAL A 64 7.76 4.32 -9.45
C VAL A 64 7.01 2.99 -9.49
N VAL A 65 5.90 2.94 -10.24
CA VAL A 65 5.10 1.73 -10.39
C VAL A 65 5.35 1.12 -11.77
N ASP A 66 5.96 -0.06 -11.77
CA ASP A 66 6.05 -0.92 -12.95
C ASP A 66 4.82 -1.83 -12.99
N ARG A 67 4.08 -1.80 -14.10
CA ARG A 67 2.83 -2.55 -14.29
C ARG A 67 2.83 -3.40 -15.55
N TRP A 68 3.99 -3.62 -16.16
CA TRP A 68 4.11 -4.31 -17.44
C TRP A 68 3.51 -5.73 -17.40
N ASP A 69 3.74 -6.45 -16.30
CA ASP A 69 3.27 -7.83 -16.12
C ASP A 69 1.91 -7.95 -15.41
N LEU A 70 1.17 -6.85 -15.26
CA LEU A 70 -0.16 -6.85 -14.67
C LEU A 70 -1.24 -6.99 -15.74
N ARG A 71 -2.09 -8.01 -15.60
CA ARG A 71 -3.18 -8.30 -16.54
C ARG A 71 -4.53 -7.89 -15.96
N PHE A 72 -5.36 -7.25 -16.76
CA PHE A 72 -6.76 -6.98 -16.41
C PHE A 72 -7.68 -7.94 -17.17
N THR A 73 -8.48 -8.72 -16.45
CA THR A 73 -9.47 -9.63 -17.03
C THR A 73 -10.87 -9.10 -16.74
N GLY A 74 -11.37 -8.23 -17.62
CA GLY A 74 -12.61 -7.48 -17.42
C GLY A 74 -12.34 -5.99 -17.23
N ARG A 75 -13.24 -5.29 -16.52
CA ARG A 75 -13.02 -3.86 -16.28
C ARG A 75 -11.93 -3.66 -15.23
N GLY A 76 -10.91 -2.88 -15.53
CA GLY A 76 -9.94 -2.53 -14.49
C GLY A 76 -8.86 -1.58 -14.96
N LYS A 77 -8.19 -0.97 -13.99
CA LYS A 77 -7.09 -0.04 -14.24
C LYS A 77 -6.24 0.14 -13.00
N VAL A 78 -4.99 0.53 -13.24
CA VAL A 78 -4.15 1.20 -12.24
C VAL A 78 -4.44 2.69 -12.32
N LYS A 79 -4.84 3.29 -11.20
CA LYS A 79 -4.94 4.75 -11.02
C LYS A 79 -3.70 5.21 -10.27
N ASP A 80 -2.84 5.92 -10.99
CA ASP A 80 -1.65 6.55 -10.45
C ASP A 80 -1.60 8.00 -10.95
N HIS A 81 -2.25 8.91 -10.23
CA HIS A 81 -2.30 10.33 -10.57
C HIS A 81 -1.10 11.11 -10.02
N GLU A 82 -0.34 10.49 -9.13
CA GLU A 82 0.75 11.09 -8.37
C GLU A 82 2.08 10.42 -8.78
N ALA A 83 2.17 9.95 -10.03
CA ALA A 83 3.37 9.30 -10.55
C ALA A 83 4.52 10.31 -10.60
N PRO A 84 5.72 9.96 -10.10
CA PRO A 84 6.86 10.86 -10.12
C PRO A 84 7.30 11.15 -11.56
N THR A 85 7.76 12.38 -11.80
CA THR A 85 8.19 12.86 -13.13
C THR A 85 9.69 12.69 -13.40
N GLY A 86 10.47 12.25 -12.40
CA GLY A 86 11.92 12.05 -12.48
C GLY A 86 12.35 10.63 -12.11
N GLU A 87 13.67 10.43 -11.91
CA GLU A 87 14.21 9.13 -11.48
C GLU A 87 13.60 8.73 -10.13
N GLY A 88 12.96 7.56 -10.13
CA GLY A 88 12.30 7.02 -8.95
C GLY A 88 13.31 6.54 -7.91
N THR A 89 12.93 6.62 -6.63
CA THR A 89 13.77 6.15 -5.52
C THR A 89 13.65 4.64 -5.29
N ARG A 90 12.59 4.02 -5.82
CA ARG A 90 12.28 2.59 -5.69
C ARG A 90 11.28 2.16 -6.74
N THR A 91 11.43 0.94 -7.26
CA THR A 91 10.45 0.32 -8.14
C THR A 91 9.46 -0.55 -7.36
N VAL A 92 8.18 -0.36 -7.62
CA VAL A 92 7.09 -1.22 -7.15
C VAL A 92 6.50 -1.94 -8.36
N ARG A 93 6.86 -3.21 -8.54
CA ARG A 93 6.36 -4.04 -9.63
C ARG A 93 5.03 -4.69 -9.26
N LEU A 94 4.02 -4.44 -10.09
CA LEU A 94 2.72 -5.07 -10.02
C LEU A 94 2.67 -6.18 -11.06
N VAL A 95 2.35 -7.40 -10.63
CA VAL A 95 2.23 -8.56 -11.51
C VAL A 95 0.96 -9.34 -11.19
N GLY A 96 0.52 -10.20 -12.11
CA GLY A 96 -0.63 -11.09 -11.89
C GLY A 96 -1.89 -10.59 -12.56
N THR A 97 -3.05 -10.76 -11.91
CA THR A 97 -4.36 -10.56 -12.54
C THR A 97 -5.30 -9.74 -11.67
N VAL A 98 -6.03 -8.81 -12.30
CA VAL A 98 -7.12 -8.05 -11.69
C VAL A 98 -8.38 -8.16 -12.57
N ALA A 99 -9.45 -8.73 -12.02
CA ALA A 99 -10.74 -8.90 -12.67
C ALA A 99 -11.78 -7.93 -12.08
N ASP A 100 -12.41 -7.08 -12.91
CA ASP A 100 -13.46 -6.15 -12.45
C ASP A 100 -13.05 -5.27 -11.24
N GLY A 101 -11.77 -4.91 -11.16
CA GLY A 101 -11.16 -4.29 -9.98
C GLY A 101 -10.28 -3.07 -10.30
N GLU A 102 -9.81 -2.39 -9.26
CA GLU A 102 -8.94 -1.23 -9.38
C GLU A 102 -7.70 -1.35 -8.48
N VAL A 103 -6.54 -0.97 -9.01
CA VAL A 103 -5.37 -0.66 -8.19
C VAL A 103 -5.28 0.86 -8.07
N ARG A 104 -5.17 1.39 -6.86
CA ARG A 104 -5.01 2.82 -6.59
C ARG A 104 -3.69 3.06 -5.91
N VAL A 105 -2.90 3.95 -6.48
CA VAL A 105 -1.60 4.34 -5.95
C VAL A 105 -1.74 5.73 -5.35
N ASN A 106 -1.30 5.87 -4.10
CA ASN A 106 -1.28 7.14 -3.39
C ASN A 106 0.09 7.34 -2.73
N ARG A 107 0.58 8.57 -2.78
CA ARG A 107 1.85 9.07 -2.27
C ARG A 107 1.61 10.37 -1.50
N GLY A 108 2.66 10.90 -0.86
CA GLY A 108 2.63 12.19 -0.17
C GLY A 108 1.45 12.38 0.79
N GLY A 109 0.85 13.58 0.80
CA GLY A 109 -0.25 13.93 1.69
C GLY A 109 -1.49 13.04 1.56
N THR A 110 -1.79 12.54 0.36
CA THR A 110 -2.92 11.62 0.15
C THR A 110 -2.69 10.29 0.87
N ALA A 111 -1.47 9.76 0.79
CA ALA A 111 -1.08 8.57 1.53
C ALA A 111 -1.18 8.76 3.05
N VAL A 112 -0.74 9.91 3.56
CA VAL A 112 -0.89 10.28 4.98
C VAL A 112 -2.36 10.24 5.38
N LEU A 113 -3.25 10.92 4.66
CA LEU A 113 -4.68 10.94 4.98
C LEU A 113 -5.33 9.56 4.97
N PHE A 114 -4.94 8.68 4.04
CA PHE A 114 -5.50 7.32 3.97
C PHE A 114 -5.00 6.38 5.08
N SER A 115 -3.84 6.68 5.66
CA SER A 115 -3.33 5.97 6.84
C SER A 115 -3.99 6.45 8.15
N MET A 116 -4.46 7.70 8.17
CA MET A 116 -5.23 8.27 9.27
C MET A 116 -6.65 7.69 9.35
N PHE A 117 -7.32 7.88 10.49
CA PHE A 117 -8.70 7.42 10.72
C PHE A 117 -8.89 5.90 10.60
N SER A 118 -7.87 5.15 11.01
CA SER A 118 -7.90 3.71 11.18
C SER A 118 -7.76 3.34 12.65
N ARG A 119 -8.19 2.12 13.02
CA ARG A 119 -7.93 1.59 14.37
C ARG A 119 -6.43 1.57 14.69
N ALA A 120 -5.60 1.22 13.70
CA ALA A 120 -4.14 1.25 13.82
C ALA A 120 -3.62 2.66 14.17
N TRP A 121 -4.14 3.71 13.51
CA TRP A 121 -3.78 5.09 13.84
C TRP A 121 -4.22 5.49 15.25
N VAL A 122 -5.44 5.12 15.67
CA VAL A 122 -5.92 5.40 17.04
C VAL A 122 -5.05 4.70 18.09
N ASP A 123 -4.69 3.45 17.87
CA ASP A 123 -3.84 2.68 18.77
C ASP A 123 -2.42 3.25 18.84
N ASP A 124 -1.89 3.71 17.70
CA ASP A 124 -0.57 4.35 17.63
C ASP A 124 -0.55 5.72 18.31
N VAL A 125 -1.59 6.55 18.13
CA VAL A 125 -1.76 7.82 18.88
C VAL A 125 -1.81 7.57 20.39
N ARG A 126 -2.53 6.54 20.82
CA ARG A 126 -2.59 6.16 22.24
C ARG A 126 -1.23 5.71 22.76
N ARG A 127 -0.49 4.92 21.99
CA ARG A 127 0.89 4.49 22.31
C ARG A 127 1.82 5.69 22.42
N ALA A 128 1.89 6.52 21.39
CA ALA A 128 2.69 7.75 21.31
C ALA A 128 2.44 8.68 22.50
N ARG A 129 1.16 8.89 22.87
CA ARG A 129 0.81 9.68 24.05
C ARG A 129 1.33 9.07 25.36
N ARG A 130 1.27 7.75 25.52
CA ARG A 130 1.78 7.07 26.73
C ARG A 130 3.30 7.11 26.83
N GLU A 131 3.99 7.03 25.70
CA GLU A 131 5.44 6.88 25.62
C GLU A 131 6.18 8.21 25.38
N GLY A 132 5.46 9.30 25.09
CA GLY A 132 6.07 10.59 24.72
C GLY A 132 6.79 10.56 23.38
N THR A 133 6.39 9.67 22.47
CA THR A 133 7.03 9.47 21.15
C THR A 133 6.17 10.02 20.01
N ALA A 134 6.71 10.05 18.80
CA ALA A 134 5.97 10.44 17.60
C ALA A 134 4.99 9.35 17.13
N VAL A 135 3.93 9.78 16.44
CA VAL A 135 2.97 8.88 15.76
C VAL A 135 3.59 8.45 14.43
N THR A 136 3.67 7.15 14.18
CA THR A 136 4.41 6.59 13.04
C THR A 136 3.50 6.10 11.92
N VAL A 137 2.21 5.82 12.19
CA VAL A 137 1.29 5.33 11.16
C VAL A 137 1.10 6.35 10.02
N HIS A 138 1.07 7.64 10.35
CA HIS A 138 0.84 8.70 9.36
C HIS A 138 2.11 9.07 8.60
N ASP A 139 3.26 8.99 9.26
CA ASP A 139 4.59 9.17 8.70
C ASP A 139 5.52 8.05 9.19
N PRO A 140 5.57 6.91 8.47
CA PRO A 140 6.45 5.79 8.85
C PRO A 140 7.94 6.13 8.79
N ALA A 141 8.33 7.19 8.07
CA ALA A 141 9.71 7.63 8.01
C ALA A 141 10.16 8.35 9.30
N ALA A 142 9.22 8.84 10.11
CA ALA A 142 9.51 9.48 11.40
C ALA A 142 9.87 8.48 12.53
N SER A 143 9.88 7.18 12.26
CA SER A 143 10.24 6.11 13.21
C SER A 143 11.74 5.91 13.42
N ILE A 144 12.61 6.66 12.73
CA ILE A 144 14.08 6.53 12.75
C ILE A 144 14.71 7.64 13.59
#